data_AF-A0A3P7LPS3-F1
#
_entry.id   AF-A0A3P7LPS3-F1
#
_cell.length_a   1.000
_cell.length_b   1.000
_cell.length_c   1.000
_cell.angle_alpha   90.00
_cell.angle_beta   90.00
_cell.angle_gamma   90.00
#
_symmetry.space_group_name_H-M   'P 1'
#
loop_
_entity.id
_entity.type
_entity.pdbx_description
1 polymer ?
#
loop_
_entity_poly.entity_id
_entity_poly.type
_entity_poly.pdbx_seq_one_letter_code
_entity_poly.pdbx_strand_id
1 'polypeptide(L)' 'MSAVFSCVYCLNRKIEAVRRLPDTRPAANDSSTNRPRRLSIKLSSGEEIKTSGFIVSALNSPTAWVLPQVHR' A
#
# COMPACT_ATOMS: atom_id res chain seq x y z
N MET A 1 -17.46 -3.53 11.10
CA MET A 1 -18.42 -2.72 10.32
C MET A 1 -17.64 -1.78 9.39
N SER A 2 -17.41 -2.13 8.12
CA SER A 2 -16.63 -1.28 7.20
C SER A 2 -17.42 -0.94 5.92
N ALA A 3 -18.24 -1.86 5.41
CA ALA A 3 -19.20 -1.57 4.33
C ALA A 3 -20.15 -0.39 4.66
N VAL A 4 -20.56 -0.28 5.93
CA VAL A 4 -21.48 0.76 6.43
C VAL A 4 -20.87 2.17 6.28
N PHE A 5 -19.54 2.27 6.23
CA PHE A 5 -18.80 3.51 6.05
C PHE A 5 -18.18 3.62 4.65
N SER A 6 -18.90 3.14 3.64
CA SER A 6 -18.55 3.27 2.22
C SER A 6 -17.28 2.52 1.77
N CYS A 7 -16.81 1.54 2.55
CA CYS A 7 -15.73 0.67 2.08
C CYS A 7 -16.24 -0.28 0.99
N VAL A 8 -15.46 -0.38 -0.09
CA VAL A 8 -15.75 -1.27 -1.22
C VAL A 8 -15.00 -2.58 -1.04
N TYR A 9 -15.71 -3.70 -1.20
CA TYR A 9 -15.12 -5.03 -1.14
C TYR A 9 -14.98 -5.62 -2.54
N CYS A 10 -13.75 -5.88 -2.96
CA CYS A 10 -13.44 -6.48 -4.25
C CYS A 10 -13.04 -7.95 -4.05
N LEU A 11 -14.02 -8.85 -3.99
CA LEU A 11 -13.76 -10.29 -3.91
C LEU A 11 -13.18 -10.83 -5.22
N ASN A 12 -12.44 -11.94 -5.16
CA ASN A 12 -11.81 -12.60 -6.31
C ASN A 12 -10.83 -11.74 -7.12
N ARG A 13 -10.33 -10.65 -6.53
CA ARG A 13 -9.22 -9.85 -7.08
C ARG A 13 -7.93 -10.22 -6.37
N LYS A 14 -6.83 -10.31 -7.12
CA LYS A 14 -5.49 -10.50 -6.58
C LYS A 14 -4.67 -9.23 -6.74
N ILE A 15 -3.79 -8.96 -5.78
CA ILE A 15 -2.78 -7.91 -5.91
C ILE A 15 -1.63 -8.49 -6.73
N GLU A 16 -1.31 -7.88 -7.87
CA GLU A 16 -0.20 -8.31 -8.72
C GLU A 16 1.10 -7.58 -8.40
N ALA A 17 1.01 -6.29 -8.10
CA ALA A 17 2.18 -5.46 -7.83
C ALA A 17 1.84 -4.31 -6.90
N VAL A 18 2.83 -3.95 -6.07
CA VAL A 18 2.79 -2.74 -5.24
C VAL A 18 4.02 -1.91 -5.58
N ARG A 19 3.80 -0.66 -5.97
CA ARG A 19 4.85 0.28 -6.36
C ARG A 19 4.80 1.52 -5.49
N ARG A 20 5.96 2.07 -5.16
CA ARG A 20 6.04 3.40 -4.55
C ARG A 20 5.96 4.44 -5.65
N LEU A 21 5.07 5.42 -5.48
CA LEU A 21 5.00 6.55 -6.39
C LEU A 21 6.07 7.58 -5.97
N PRO A 22 6.78 8.18 -6.93
CA PRO A 22 7.72 9.26 -6.63
C PRO A 22 6.96 10.47 -6.09
N ASP A 23 7.54 11.14 -5.10
CA ASP A 23 7.06 12.43 -4.64
C ASP A 23 7.40 13.47 -5.71
N THR A 24 6.42 13.87 -6.52
CA THR A 24 6.59 14.83 -7.62
C THR A 24 6.79 16.28 -7.18
N ARG A 25 7.09 16.52 -5.90
CA ARG A 25 7.41 17.86 -5.38
C ARG A 25 8.89 17.92 -5.03
N PRO A 26 9.62 18.96 -5.47
CA PRO A 26 11.00 19.15 -5.06
C PRO A 26 11.06 19.16 -3.53
N ALA A 27 12.06 18.46 -2.99
CA ALA A 27 12.33 18.39 -1.57
C ALA A 27 12.65 19.80 -1.05
N ALA A 28 11.62 20.58 -0.73
CA ALA A 28 11.75 21.75 0.10
C ALA A 28 12.25 21.27 1.46
N ASN A 29 13.27 21.97 1.97
CA ASN A 29 14.06 21.77 3.19
C ASN A 29 13.22 21.67 4.48
N ASP A 30 12.27 20.74 4.58
CA ASP A 30 11.47 20.53 5.78
C ASP A 30 11.67 19.13 6.33
N SER A 31 12.30 19.12 7.51
CA SER A 31 12.57 18.03 8.44
C SER A 31 11.31 17.35 9.02
N SER A 32 10.28 17.11 8.20
CA SER A 32 9.09 16.37 8.63
C SER A 32 9.10 14.94 8.07
N THR A 33 9.58 14.02 8.89
CA THR A 33 9.63 12.56 8.71
C THR A 33 8.25 11.88 8.54
N ASN A 34 7.19 12.63 8.19
CA ASN A 34 5.80 12.24 8.40
C ASN A 34 4.90 12.39 7.17
N ARG A 35 5.45 12.48 5.95
CA ARG A 35 4.61 12.46 4.74
C ARG A 35 4.17 11.02 4.44
N PRO A 36 2.86 10.75 4.30
CA PRO A 36 2.37 9.40 4.02
C PRO A 36 2.86 8.95 2.65
N ARG A 37 3.55 7.81 2.61
CA ARG A 37 4.12 7.24 1.39
C ARG A 37 3.01 6.95 0.39
N ARG A 38 3.09 7.54 -0.81
CA ARG A 38 2.12 7.25 -1.88
C ARG A 38 2.46 5.93 -2.55
N LEU A 39 1.46 5.06 -2.67
CA LEU A 39 1.57 3.73 -3.23
C LEU A 39 0.60 3.58 -4.40
N SER A 40 1.02 2.78 -5.38
CA SER A 40 0.21 2.33 -6.49
C SER A 40 0.09 0.81 -6.43
N ILE A 41 -1.14 0.30 -6.37
CA ILE A 41 -1.43 -1.13 -6.26
C ILE A 41 -2.10 -1.58 -7.56
N LYS A 42 -1.45 -2.49 -8.28
CA LYS A 42 -2.00 -3.11 -9.49
C LYS A 42 -2.78 -4.35 -9.10
N LEU A 43 -4.04 -4.41 -9.52
CA LEU A 43 -4.90 -5.58 -9.34
C LEU A 43 -4.88 -6.48 -10.58
N SER A 44 -5.27 -7.75 -10.39
CA SER A 44 -5.39 -8.75 -11.47
C SER A 44 -6.45 -8.43 -12.52
N SER A 45 -7.28 -7.41 -12.26
CA SER A 45 -8.24 -6.85 -13.21
C SER A 45 -7.62 -5.90 -14.23
N GLY A 46 -6.36 -5.49 -14.03
CA GLY A 46 -5.72 -4.40 -14.75
C GLY A 46 -5.93 -3.02 -14.11
N GLU A 47 -6.80 -2.91 -13.10
CA GLU A 47 -7.04 -1.65 -12.38
C GLU A 47 -5.84 -1.28 -11.50
N GLU A 48 -5.58 0.02 -11.35
CA GLU A 48 -4.50 0.54 -10.51
C GLU A 48 -5.06 1.50 -9.45
N ILE A 49 -4.79 1.19 -8.18
CA ILE A 49 -5.31 1.93 -7.02
C ILE A 49 -4.18 2.76 -6.42
N LYS A 50 -4.40 4.08 -6.31
CA LYS A 50 -3.49 4.99 -5.61
C LYS A 50 -3.93 5.13 -4.16
N THR A 51 -3.02 4.85 -3.22
CA THR A 51 -3.31 4.90 -1.79
C THR A 51 -2.12 5.47 -0.99
N SER A 52 -2.39 5.95 0.22
CA SER A 52 -1.38 6.37 1.20
C SER A 52 -0.84 5.22 2.06
N GLY A 53 -1.51 4.06 2.02
CA GLY A 53 -1.15 2.90 2.80
C GLY A 53 -2.04 1.71 2.45
N PHE A 54 -1.61 0.51 2.83
CA PHE A 54 -2.42 -0.69 2.72
C PHE A 54 -2.04 -1.65 3.84
N ILE A 55 -3.01 -2.48 4.21
CA ILE A 55 -2.84 -3.51 5.22
C ILE A 55 -2.93 -4.85 4.49
N VAL A 56 -1.97 -5.73 4.76
CA VAL A 56 -1.93 -7.06 4.17
C VAL A 56 -1.76 -8.07 5.29
N SER A 57 -2.46 -9.20 5.18
CA SER A 57 -2.28 -10.33 6.09
C SER A 57 -0.85 -10.86 5.99
N ALA A 58 -0.26 -11.27 7.11
CA ALA A 58 1.07 -11.87 7.14
C ALA A 58 1.19 -13.09 6.20
N LEU A 59 0.12 -13.90 6.09
CA LEU A 59 0.07 -15.08 5.22
C LEU A 59 0.15 -14.75 3.73
N ASN A 60 -0.32 -13.56 3.35
CA ASN A 60 -0.36 -13.09 1.96
C ASN A 60 0.76 -12.09 1.65
N SER A 61 1.61 -11.80 2.64
CA SER A 61 2.71 -10.85 2.49
C SER A 61 3.93 -11.56 1.91
N PRO A 62 4.67 -10.94 0.98
CA PRO A 62 5.98 -11.44 0.57
C PRO A 62 6.88 -11.63 1.79
N THR A 63 7.58 -12.77 1.86
CA THR A 63 8.48 -13.10 2.98
C THR A 63 9.52 -12.01 3.23
N ALA A 64 9.98 -11.36 2.17
CA ALA A 64 10.90 -10.22 2.22
C ALA A 64 10.37 -9.01 3.01
N TRP A 65 9.04 -8.86 3.13
CA TRP A 65 8.42 -7.79 3.92
C TRP A 65 8.25 -8.16 5.39
N VAL A 66 8.12 -9.46 5.69
CA VAL A 66 7.83 -9.98 7.03
C VAL A 66 9.12 -10.27 7.82
N LEU A 67 10.10 -10.93 7.20
CA LEU A 67 11.33 -11.38 7.90
C LEU A 67 12.07 -10.27 8.68
N PRO A 68 12.22 -9.04 8.16
CA PRO A 68 12.88 -7.97 8.92
C PRO A 68 12.14 -7.53 10.19
N GLN A 69 10.85 -7.86 10.32
CA GLN A 69 10.02 -7.48 11.47
C GLN A 69 10.06 -8.51 12.60
N VAL A 70 10.40 -9.77 12.30
CA VAL A 70 10.43 -10.88 13.28
C VAL A 70 11.73 -10.90 14.10
N HIS A 71 12.80 -10.33 13.57
CA HIS A 71 14.13 -10.31 14.19
C HIS A 71 14.42 -9.03 15.00
N ARG A 72 13.37 -8.28 15.39
CA ARG A 72 13.47 -7.11 16.29
C ARG A 72 12.96 -7.49 17.67
#